data_AF-A0A9W8XIM0-F1
#
_entry.id   AF-A0A9W8XIM0-F1
#
_cell.length_a   1.000
_cell.length_b   1.000
_cell.length_c   1.000
_cell.angle_alpha   90.00
_cell.angle_beta   90.00
_cell.angle_gamma   90.00
#
_symmetry.space_group_name_H-M   'P 1'
#
loop_
_entity.id
_entity.type
_entity.pdbx_description
1 polymer ?
#
loop_
_entity_poly.entity_id
_entity_poly.type
_entity_poly.pdbx_seq_one_letter_code
_entity_poly.pdbx_strand_id
1 'polypeptide(L)'
;MTFTQVKVIDITWDLLVGRGGQMLLAWVNYRVFNEWLLYHMELHRTSYKMYTSVAFQTTTLGTLGVLAKEWLAFGETNWRRFFRWLAMLCMVLGTLYVLAFPTLMAAMTGYITTYEPYVEDERRNLVAWSEVRRVEYIVQDSQRLGENYTKPLISVAYDEELADAILNYSSHYLGVSYNPILQSLNLSNWVTTSVQRDVSSTFVFNGTTTHLSPPSLNITFEAESRDADRPSGGLIYPHYSLSPNPEAARQGLIFPASYLHTHGSCKPNETYQWGFSYIFLFGIFIFNFVWSCIMVGMWMDTRMHSRMYRTGRRPGLLRSILDIATAMREEVGEDEPNGDVLDEKEIRRKLTDSGGALVVPKKELRIARDGGVGDGELRERSWKRRLTKGSTF
;
A
#
# COMPACT_ATOMS: atom_id res chain seq x y z
N MET A 1 10.84 -13.87 -4.21
CA MET A 1 12.09 -13.32 -3.64
C MET A 1 12.29 -13.90 -2.24
N THR A 2 13.52 -13.95 -1.72
CA THR A 2 13.75 -14.38 -0.32
C THR A 2 13.31 -13.29 0.67
N PHE A 3 13.03 -13.67 1.91
CA PHE A 3 12.66 -12.73 2.97
C PHE A 3 13.69 -11.59 3.13
N THR A 4 14.98 -11.93 3.16
CA THR A 4 16.06 -10.95 3.32
C THR A 4 16.09 -9.94 2.19
N GLN A 5 15.94 -10.38 0.94
CA GLN A 5 15.94 -9.48 -0.22
C GLN A 5 14.81 -8.47 -0.14
N VAL A 6 13.60 -8.95 0.15
CA VAL A 6 12.42 -8.08 0.22
C VAL A 6 12.51 -7.09 1.37
N LYS A 7 13.02 -7.52 2.52
CA LYS A 7 13.24 -6.65 3.68
C LYS A 7 14.26 -5.54 3.39
N VAL A 8 15.31 -5.85 2.64
CA VAL A 8 16.30 -4.83 2.23
C VAL A 8 15.67 -3.80 1.29
N ILE A 9 14.85 -4.23 0.33
CA ILE A 9 14.13 -3.34 -0.58
C ILE A 9 13.21 -2.39 0.20
N ASP A 10 12.44 -2.93 1.12
CA ASP A 10 11.49 -2.18 1.95
C ASP A 10 12.19 -1.11 2.81
N ILE A 11 13.27 -1.49 3.52
CA ILE A 11 14.08 -0.55 4.31
C ILE A 11 14.72 0.54 3.43
N THR A 12 15.22 0.16 2.25
CA THR A 12 15.86 1.11 1.33
C THR A 12 14.84 2.13 0.81
N TRP A 13 13.62 1.68 0.50
CA TRP A 13 12.52 2.55 0.08
C TRP A 13 12.14 3.55 1.18
N ASP A 14 11.93 3.08 2.41
CA ASP A 14 11.55 3.94 3.54
C ASP A 14 12.63 4.98 3.86
N LEU A 15 13.90 4.59 3.76
CA LEU A 15 15.02 5.50 4.01
C LEU A 15 15.17 6.54 2.89
N LEU A 16 15.28 6.11 1.64
CA LEU A 16 15.58 7.01 0.54
C LEU A 16 14.35 7.81 0.12
N VAL A 17 13.23 7.14 -0.11
CA VAL A 17 12.02 7.79 -0.60
C VAL A 17 11.25 8.40 0.56
N GLY A 18 11.03 7.65 1.65
CA GLY A 18 10.32 8.15 2.83
C GLY A 18 11.03 9.33 3.49
N ARG A 19 12.26 9.14 4.00
CA ARG A 19 13.01 10.20 4.70
C ARG A 19 13.63 11.22 3.74
N GLY A 20 14.21 10.77 2.62
CA GLY A 20 14.78 11.69 1.63
C GLY A 20 13.70 12.58 1.00
N GLY A 21 12.53 12.02 0.65
CA GLY A 21 11.38 12.79 0.18
C GLY A 21 10.86 13.77 1.23
N GLN A 22 10.74 13.35 2.49
CA GLN A 22 10.38 14.26 3.59
C GLN A 22 11.34 15.44 3.71
N MET A 23 12.65 15.20 3.61
CA MET A 23 13.66 16.26 3.67
C MET A 23 13.53 17.25 2.51
N LEU A 24 13.27 16.75 1.30
CA LEU A 24 13.05 17.58 0.12
C LEU A 24 11.78 18.43 0.26
N LEU A 25 10.66 17.84 0.67
CA LEU A 25 9.42 18.56 0.89
C LEU A 25 9.56 19.60 2.02
N ALA A 26 10.29 19.26 3.08
CA ALA A 26 10.60 20.19 4.17
C ALA A 26 11.42 21.39 3.69
N TRP A 27 12.39 21.17 2.81
CA TRP A 27 13.18 22.23 2.20
C TRP A 27 12.33 23.16 1.31
N VAL A 28 11.43 22.60 0.50
CA VAL A 28 10.49 23.40 -0.31
C VAL A 28 9.56 24.21 0.58
N ASN A 29 8.95 23.59 1.59
CA ASN A 29 8.12 24.28 2.58
C ASN A 29 8.90 25.43 3.25
N TYR A 30 10.13 25.16 3.69
CA TYR A 30 10.98 26.17 4.33
C TYR A 30 11.16 27.39 3.43
N ARG A 31 11.45 27.17 2.15
CA ARG A 31 11.65 28.26 1.20
C ARG A 31 10.36 29.05 0.96
N VAL A 32 9.27 28.36 0.62
CA VAL A 32 7.99 29.02 0.25
C VAL A 32 7.40 29.75 1.46
N PHE A 33 7.43 29.14 2.65
CA PHE A 33 6.87 29.77 3.85
C PHE A 33 7.66 30.99 4.30
N ASN A 34 8.99 30.99 4.16
CA ASN A 34 9.79 32.17 4.47
C ASN A 34 9.56 33.30 3.47
N GLU A 35 9.44 33.00 2.17
CA GLU A 35 9.09 34.00 1.14
C GLU A 35 7.68 34.57 1.41
N TRP A 36 6.74 33.73 1.82
CA TRP A 36 5.39 34.16 2.18
C TRP A 36 5.32 34.96 3.48
N LEU A 37 6.07 34.58 4.51
CA LEU A 37 6.12 35.29 5.79
C LEU A 37 6.54 36.75 5.58
N LEU A 38 7.56 37.01 4.76
CA LEU A 38 7.97 38.37 4.43
C LEU A 38 6.87 39.17 3.76
N TYR A 39 6.20 38.58 2.77
CA TYR A 39 5.05 39.23 2.11
C TYR A 39 3.92 39.52 3.11
N HIS A 40 3.64 38.58 4.01
CA HIS A 40 2.63 38.76 5.04
C HIS A 40 2.98 39.92 6.00
N MET A 41 4.25 40.09 6.34
CA MET A 41 4.73 41.22 7.18
C MET A 41 4.63 42.59 6.50
N GLU A 42 4.62 42.65 5.16
CA GLU A 42 4.37 43.91 4.43
C GLU A 42 2.92 44.38 4.54
N LEU A 43 1.98 43.44 4.75
CA LEU A 43 0.54 43.70 4.74
C LEU A 43 -0.06 43.72 6.14
N HIS A 44 0.46 42.90 7.03
CA HIS A 44 -0.14 42.60 8.32
C HIS A 44 0.91 42.53 9.43
N ARG A 45 0.47 42.85 10.65
CA ARG A 45 1.29 42.70 11.86
C ARG A 45 1.44 41.23 12.18
N THR A 46 2.68 40.76 12.33
CA THR A 46 3.01 39.38 12.70
C THR A 46 3.49 39.31 14.14
N SER A 47 3.12 38.28 14.87
CA SER A 47 3.70 38.05 16.20
C SER A 47 5.14 37.57 16.06
N TYR A 48 6.01 37.94 17.02
CA TYR A 48 7.35 37.37 17.14
C TYR A 48 7.35 35.85 17.21
N LYS A 49 6.34 35.25 17.83
CA LYS A 49 6.25 33.79 17.95
C LYS A 49 5.98 33.13 16.60
N MET A 50 5.14 33.73 15.77
CA MET A 50 4.90 33.30 14.40
C MET A 50 6.17 33.45 13.56
N TYR A 51 6.83 34.60 13.66
CA TYR A 51 8.04 34.87 12.90
C TYR A 51 9.17 33.92 13.24
N THR A 52 9.48 33.74 14.53
CA THR A 52 10.52 32.80 14.99
C THR A 52 10.21 31.36 14.61
N SER A 53 8.95 30.95 14.76
CA SER A 53 8.48 29.63 14.39
C SER A 53 8.69 29.36 12.91
N VAL A 54 8.23 30.26 12.03
CA VAL A 54 8.35 30.07 10.58
C VAL A 54 9.77 30.35 10.07
N ALA A 55 10.55 31.24 10.70
CA ALA A 55 11.92 31.51 10.25
C ALA A 55 12.91 30.41 10.65
N PHE A 56 12.71 29.78 11.82
CA PHE A 56 13.71 28.89 12.43
C PHE A 56 13.24 27.43 12.57
N GLN A 57 11.94 27.15 12.63
CA GLN A 57 11.40 25.82 12.98
C GLN A 57 10.28 25.33 12.04
N THR A 58 10.33 25.69 10.74
CA THR A 58 9.23 25.54 9.75
C THR A 58 8.46 24.23 9.79
N THR A 59 9.13 23.09 10.00
CA THR A 59 8.51 21.75 9.94
C THR A 59 8.53 21.02 11.29
N THR A 60 8.11 21.67 12.37
CA THR A 60 8.05 21.06 13.70
C THR A 60 6.63 21.06 14.27
N LEU A 61 6.37 20.20 15.25
CA LEU A 61 5.08 20.18 15.95
C LEU A 61 4.78 21.49 16.70
N GLY A 62 5.83 22.20 17.15
CA GLY A 62 5.70 23.49 17.81
C GLY A 62 5.15 24.57 16.86
N THR A 63 5.66 24.62 15.63
CA THR A 63 5.19 25.59 14.64
C THR A 63 3.81 25.26 14.12
N LEU A 64 3.48 23.98 13.97
CA LEU A 64 2.12 23.54 13.68
C LEU A 64 1.13 24.07 14.73
N GLY A 65 1.47 23.96 16.02
CA GLY A 65 0.64 24.46 17.12
C GLY A 65 0.47 25.98 17.12
N VAL A 66 1.55 26.74 16.85
CA VAL A 66 1.49 28.21 16.75
C VAL A 66 0.65 28.65 15.56
N LEU A 67 0.89 28.05 14.38
CA LEU A 67 0.13 28.33 13.15
C LEU A 67 -1.34 27.94 13.29
N ALA A 68 -1.66 26.80 13.90
CA ALA A 68 -3.03 26.36 14.15
C ALA A 68 -3.76 27.29 15.13
N LYS A 69 -3.09 27.75 16.19
CA LYS A 69 -3.65 28.70 17.14
C LYS A 69 -3.96 30.04 16.48
N GLU A 70 -3.04 30.55 15.66
CA GLU A 70 -3.27 31.79 14.91
C GLU A 70 -4.35 31.63 13.84
N TRP A 71 -4.44 30.48 13.17
CA TRP A 71 -5.52 30.14 12.25
C TRP A 71 -6.89 30.15 12.94
N LEU A 72 -7.02 29.51 14.10
CA LEU A 72 -8.27 29.46 14.88
C LEU A 72 -8.68 30.82 15.47
N ALA A 73 -7.71 31.68 15.80
CA ALA A 73 -7.96 33.00 16.36
C ALA A 73 -8.51 34.02 15.34
N PHE A 74 -8.36 33.75 14.04
CA PHE A 74 -8.77 34.65 12.96
C PHE A 74 -9.86 34.04 12.06
N GLY A 75 -11.05 33.79 12.60
CA GLY A 75 -12.24 33.50 11.78
C GLY A 75 -13.04 34.77 11.51
N GLU A 76 -13.04 35.31 10.28
CA GLU A 76 -13.83 36.51 9.96
C GLU A 76 -14.28 36.69 8.49
N THR A 77 -15.37 37.47 8.36
CA THR A 77 -16.34 37.74 7.27
C THR A 77 -15.85 38.57 6.07
N ASN A 78 -14.59 38.97 5.98
CA ASN A 78 -14.11 39.93 4.96
C ASN A 78 -13.13 39.31 3.95
N TRP A 79 -13.28 39.60 2.65
CA TRP A 79 -12.60 38.90 1.55
C TRP A 79 -11.06 38.87 1.66
N ARG A 80 -10.44 39.96 2.12
CA ARG A 80 -8.97 40.02 2.35
C ARG A 80 -8.51 39.20 3.55
N ARG A 81 -9.35 39.06 4.59
CA ARG A 81 -9.06 38.22 5.77
C ARG A 81 -9.24 36.74 5.43
N PHE A 82 -10.15 36.40 4.52
CA PHE A 82 -10.31 35.04 4.00
C PHE A 82 -9.06 34.52 3.29
N PHE A 83 -8.45 35.28 2.38
CA PHE A 83 -7.22 34.84 1.71
C PHE A 83 -6.06 34.63 2.68
N ARG A 84 -5.93 35.49 3.71
CA ARG A 84 -4.94 35.30 4.77
C ARG A 84 -5.22 34.02 5.58
N TRP A 85 -6.47 33.81 5.97
CA TRP A 85 -6.89 32.61 6.68
C TRP A 85 -6.61 31.35 5.85
N LEU A 86 -6.88 31.40 4.55
CA LEU A 86 -6.61 30.31 3.61
C LEU A 86 -5.11 30.03 3.49
N ALA A 87 -4.27 31.06 3.36
CA ALA A 87 -2.82 30.88 3.30
C ALA A 87 -2.24 30.27 4.60
N MET A 88 -2.76 30.67 5.76
CA MET A 88 -2.40 30.06 7.05
C MET A 88 -2.83 28.59 7.12
N LEU A 89 -4.04 28.27 6.68
CA LEU A 89 -4.52 26.88 6.57
C LEU A 89 -3.63 26.05 5.63
N CYS A 90 -3.26 26.59 4.48
CA CYS A 90 -2.36 25.95 3.53
C CYS A 90 -0.99 25.63 4.14
N MET A 91 -0.43 26.52 4.98
CA MET A 91 0.82 26.24 5.69
C MET A 91 0.65 25.14 6.75
N VAL A 92 -0.46 25.14 7.49
CA VAL A 92 -0.79 24.08 8.46
C VAL A 92 -0.94 22.72 7.75
N LEU A 93 -1.69 22.66 6.65
CA LEU A 93 -1.84 21.44 5.86
C LEU A 93 -0.51 20.99 5.23
N GLY A 94 0.29 21.94 4.73
CA GLY A 94 1.60 21.66 4.16
C GLY A 94 2.61 21.13 5.18
N THR A 95 2.60 21.64 6.41
CA THR A 95 3.44 21.11 7.51
C THR A 95 2.98 19.73 7.97
N LEU A 96 1.66 19.53 8.15
CA LEU A 96 1.09 18.24 8.51
C LEU A 96 1.41 17.17 7.46
N TYR A 97 1.31 17.50 6.17
CA TYR A 97 1.66 16.59 5.09
C TYR A 97 3.14 16.17 5.14
N VAL A 98 4.07 17.11 5.33
CA VAL A 98 5.50 16.80 5.43
C VAL A 98 5.82 15.93 6.64
N LEU A 99 5.12 16.13 7.77
CA LEU A 99 5.28 15.28 8.96
C LEU A 99 4.74 13.86 8.73
N ALA A 100 3.60 13.73 8.04
CA ALA A 100 2.98 12.44 7.73
C ALA A 100 3.61 11.71 6.53
N PHE A 101 4.46 12.38 5.74
CA PHE A 101 4.99 11.83 4.49
C PHE A 101 5.71 10.48 4.65
N PRO A 102 6.68 10.29 5.58
CA PRO A 102 7.35 8.99 5.74
C PRO A 102 6.39 7.87 6.11
N THR A 103 5.41 8.15 6.99
CA THR A 103 4.41 7.16 7.40
C THR A 103 3.49 6.78 6.24
N LEU A 104 3.15 7.73 5.36
CA LEU A 104 2.36 7.45 4.16
C LEU A 104 3.17 6.61 3.16
N MET A 105 4.46 6.91 2.98
CA MET A 105 5.33 6.12 2.09
C MET A 105 5.53 4.69 2.58
N ALA A 106 5.72 4.50 3.88
CA ALA A 106 5.85 3.17 4.49
C ALA A 106 4.53 2.38 4.42
N ALA A 107 3.37 3.04 4.59
CA ALA A 107 2.06 2.39 4.47
C ALA A 107 1.69 2.03 3.02
N MET A 108 2.33 2.66 2.03
CA MET A 108 2.09 2.44 0.61
C MET A 108 2.75 1.16 0.11
N THR A 109 3.89 0.81 0.68
CA THR A 109 4.66 -0.39 0.32
C THR A 109 4.44 -1.49 1.33
N GLY A 110 4.65 -2.72 0.87
CA GLY A 110 4.65 -3.86 1.77
C GLY A 110 5.01 -5.12 1.02
N TYR A 111 5.09 -6.19 1.79
CA TYR A 111 5.34 -7.50 1.25
C TYR A 111 4.44 -8.56 1.86
N ILE A 112 4.08 -9.52 1.03
CA ILE A 112 3.27 -10.67 1.42
C ILE A 112 4.01 -11.95 1.05
N THR A 113 3.75 -13.01 1.82
CA THR A 113 4.10 -14.37 1.41
C THR A 113 3.25 -14.75 0.22
N THR A 114 3.82 -15.42 -0.76
CA THR A 114 3.03 -16.11 -1.77
C THR A 114 2.28 -17.26 -1.11
N TYR A 115 1.13 -17.62 -1.66
CA TYR A 115 0.32 -18.74 -1.18
C TYR A 115 0.26 -19.79 -2.26
N GLU A 116 0.45 -21.03 -1.86
CA GLU A 116 0.32 -22.18 -2.74
C GLU A 116 -0.77 -23.12 -2.20
N PRO A 117 -1.55 -23.75 -3.09
CA PRO A 117 -2.55 -24.72 -2.68
C PRO A 117 -1.89 -26.06 -2.32
N TYR A 118 -2.30 -26.60 -1.18
CA TYR A 118 -1.91 -27.92 -0.69
C TYR A 118 -3.15 -28.76 -0.39
N VAL A 119 -3.03 -30.08 -0.53
CA VAL A 119 -4.06 -31.05 -0.16
C VAL A 119 -3.49 -31.98 0.91
N GLU A 120 -4.30 -32.25 1.94
CA GLU A 120 -3.94 -33.23 2.96
C GLU A 120 -4.28 -34.66 2.47
N ASP A 121 -3.30 -35.57 2.57
CA ASP A 121 -3.48 -37.01 2.37
C ASP A 121 -4.15 -37.67 3.60
N GLU A 122 -4.56 -38.94 3.52
CA GLU A 122 -5.15 -39.70 4.63
C GLU A 122 -4.25 -39.73 5.88
N ARG A 123 -2.93 -39.65 5.68
CA ARG A 123 -1.91 -39.59 6.74
C ARG A 123 -1.66 -38.18 7.28
N ARG A 124 -2.44 -37.18 6.85
CA ARG A 124 -2.26 -35.74 7.12
C ARG A 124 -0.93 -35.18 6.63
N ASN A 125 -0.37 -35.80 5.60
CA ASN A 125 0.78 -35.23 4.89
C ASN A 125 0.28 -34.17 3.91
N LEU A 126 1.00 -33.06 3.80
CA LEU A 126 0.68 -31.99 2.87
C LEU A 126 1.33 -32.29 1.51
N VAL A 127 0.51 -32.46 0.50
CA VAL A 127 0.93 -32.63 -0.90
C VAL A 127 0.63 -31.34 -1.65
N ALA A 128 1.62 -30.80 -2.36
CA ALA A 128 1.41 -29.59 -3.15
C ALA A 128 0.44 -29.87 -4.31
N TRP A 129 -0.44 -28.92 -4.63
CA TRP A 129 -1.39 -29.08 -5.76
C TRP A 129 -0.70 -29.38 -7.09
N SER A 130 0.54 -28.88 -7.28
CA SER A 130 1.37 -29.18 -8.45
C SER A 130 1.72 -30.67 -8.61
N GLU A 131 1.68 -31.44 -7.51
CA GLU A 131 1.94 -32.88 -7.49
C GLU A 131 0.66 -33.70 -7.64
N VAL A 132 -0.50 -33.08 -7.51
CA VAL A 132 -1.81 -33.73 -7.66
C VAL A 132 -2.09 -33.96 -9.15
N ARG A 133 -2.44 -35.20 -9.50
CA ARG A 133 -2.77 -35.59 -10.87
C ARG A 133 -4.21 -36.05 -10.97
N ARG A 134 -4.88 -35.68 -12.05
CA ARG A 134 -6.21 -36.19 -12.38
C ARG A 134 -6.12 -37.63 -12.88
N VAL A 135 -7.10 -38.45 -12.51
CA VAL A 135 -7.27 -39.81 -13.02
C VAL A 135 -8.12 -39.79 -14.28
N GLU A 136 -7.69 -40.51 -15.32
CA GLU A 136 -8.36 -40.58 -16.62
C GLU A 136 -9.06 -41.92 -16.84
N TYR A 137 -8.40 -43.02 -16.45
CA TYR A 137 -8.94 -44.37 -16.58
C TYR A 137 -8.70 -45.17 -15.30
N ILE A 138 -9.69 -45.96 -14.91
CA ILE A 138 -9.59 -46.86 -13.75
C ILE A 138 -9.97 -48.27 -14.22
N VAL A 139 -9.03 -49.21 -14.15
CA VAL A 139 -9.27 -50.64 -14.39
C VAL A 139 -9.58 -51.28 -13.04
N GLN A 140 -10.86 -51.56 -12.81
CA GLN A 140 -11.36 -52.04 -11.51
C GLN A 140 -10.90 -53.47 -11.20
N ASP A 141 -10.83 -54.32 -12.23
CA ASP A 141 -10.47 -55.74 -12.14
C ASP A 141 -9.02 -56.02 -12.59
N SER A 142 -8.12 -55.11 -12.23
CA SER A 142 -6.67 -55.16 -12.50
C SER A 142 -5.99 -56.45 -12.03
N GLN A 143 -6.52 -57.12 -10.99
CA GLN A 143 -6.04 -58.41 -10.49
C GLN A 143 -5.94 -59.49 -11.57
N ARG A 144 -6.75 -59.37 -12.63
CA ARG A 144 -6.78 -60.33 -13.75
C ARG A 144 -5.59 -60.16 -14.70
N LEU A 145 -4.90 -59.02 -14.63
CA LEU A 145 -3.70 -58.73 -15.40
C LEU A 145 -2.44 -59.34 -14.77
N GLY A 146 -2.51 -59.81 -13.52
CA GLY A 146 -1.42 -60.50 -12.84
C GLY A 146 -1.46 -60.33 -11.31
N GLU A 147 -0.73 -61.19 -10.60
CA GLU A 147 -0.71 -61.24 -9.13
C GLU A 147 -0.09 -59.99 -8.47
N ASN A 148 0.64 -59.18 -9.24
CA ASN A 148 1.27 -57.96 -8.73
C ASN A 148 0.29 -56.78 -8.53
N TYR A 149 -0.94 -56.87 -9.05
CA TYR A 149 -1.93 -55.80 -8.96
C TYR A 149 -2.91 -56.09 -7.81
N THR A 150 -2.68 -55.45 -6.66
CA THR A 150 -3.54 -55.62 -5.47
C THR A 150 -4.71 -54.63 -5.44
N LYS A 151 -4.54 -53.47 -6.09
CA LYS A 151 -5.53 -52.38 -6.18
C LYS A 151 -5.95 -52.13 -7.63
N PRO A 152 -7.07 -51.42 -7.88
CA PRO A 152 -7.43 -50.97 -9.22
C PRO A 152 -6.24 -50.29 -9.91
N LEU A 153 -6.05 -50.57 -11.20
CA LEU A 153 -4.97 -49.99 -11.99
C LEU A 153 -5.44 -48.64 -12.54
N ILE A 154 -4.69 -47.59 -12.22
CA ILE A 154 -5.11 -46.21 -12.45
C ILE A 154 -4.19 -45.57 -13.49
N SER A 155 -4.78 -44.95 -14.51
CA SER A 155 -4.07 -44.08 -15.44
C SER A 155 -4.28 -42.63 -15.03
N VAL A 156 -3.19 -41.93 -14.72
CA VAL A 156 -3.22 -40.49 -14.43
C VAL A 156 -2.95 -39.68 -15.69
N ALA A 157 -3.33 -38.40 -15.68
CA ALA A 157 -3.01 -37.47 -16.74
C ALA A 157 -1.49 -37.48 -17.02
N TYR A 158 -1.12 -37.53 -18.30
CA TYR A 158 0.25 -37.65 -18.82
C TYR A 158 0.92 -39.04 -18.65
N ASP A 159 0.20 -40.09 -18.23
CA ASP A 159 0.66 -41.49 -18.33
C ASP A 159 0.33 -42.07 -19.72
N GLU A 160 1.01 -41.59 -20.76
CA GLU A 160 0.73 -41.95 -22.16
C GLU A 160 0.82 -43.47 -22.40
N GLU A 161 1.78 -44.15 -21.76
CA GLU A 161 2.01 -45.58 -21.95
C GLU A 161 0.80 -46.44 -21.51
N LEU A 162 0.27 -46.19 -20.31
CA LEU A 162 -0.88 -46.94 -19.80
C LEU A 162 -2.18 -46.46 -20.45
N ALA A 163 -2.31 -45.15 -20.70
CA ALA A 163 -3.46 -44.58 -21.40
C ALA A 163 -3.62 -45.20 -22.80
N ASP A 164 -2.54 -45.28 -23.58
CA ASP A 164 -2.55 -45.87 -24.92
C ASP A 164 -2.87 -47.36 -24.90
N ALA A 165 -2.34 -48.11 -23.93
CA ALA A 165 -2.67 -49.52 -23.76
C ALA A 165 -4.17 -49.73 -23.46
N ILE A 166 -4.75 -48.89 -22.59
CA ILE A 166 -6.18 -48.91 -22.25
C ILE A 166 -7.04 -48.50 -23.46
N LEU A 167 -6.63 -47.47 -24.20
CA LEU A 167 -7.34 -47.00 -25.39
C LEU A 167 -7.32 -48.04 -26.53
N ASN A 168 -6.17 -48.66 -26.80
CA ASN A 168 -6.06 -49.74 -27.76
C ASN A 168 -6.94 -50.93 -27.37
N TYR A 169 -6.89 -51.36 -26.10
CA TYR A 169 -7.74 -52.43 -25.60
C TYR A 169 -9.24 -52.11 -25.72
N SER A 170 -9.64 -50.89 -25.32
CA SER A 170 -11.05 -50.48 -25.28
C SER A 170 -11.65 -50.27 -26.69
N SER A 171 -10.87 -49.77 -27.64
CA SER A 171 -11.30 -49.67 -29.04
C SER A 171 -11.55 -51.05 -29.66
N HIS A 172 -10.71 -52.05 -29.37
CA HIS A 172 -10.84 -53.40 -29.93
C HIS A 172 -11.95 -54.25 -29.28
N TYR A 173 -12.05 -54.26 -27.95
CA TYR A 173 -12.94 -55.20 -27.24
C TYR A 173 -14.20 -54.58 -26.68
N LEU A 174 -14.13 -53.32 -26.24
CA LEU A 174 -15.26 -52.61 -25.67
C LEU A 174 -16.04 -51.83 -26.74
N GLY A 175 -15.53 -51.79 -27.97
CA GLY A 175 -16.12 -51.04 -29.08
C GLY A 175 -16.17 -49.53 -28.83
N VAL A 176 -15.35 -49.04 -27.90
CA VAL A 176 -15.28 -47.62 -27.54
C VAL A 176 -14.28 -46.93 -28.47
N SER A 177 -14.49 -47.07 -29.78
CA SER A 177 -14.02 -46.08 -30.73
C SER A 177 -15.09 -45.00 -30.72
N TYR A 178 -14.77 -43.76 -30.29
CA TYR A 178 -15.58 -42.56 -30.53
C TYR A 178 -17.11 -42.82 -30.57
N ASN A 179 -17.72 -42.98 -29.40
CA ASN A 179 -18.99 -43.70 -29.25
C ASN A 179 -20.19 -43.01 -29.97
N PRO A 180 -20.70 -43.53 -31.12
CA PRO A 180 -21.87 -42.95 -31.79
C PRO A 180 -23.18 -43.17 -31.01
N ILE A 181 -23.17 -43.97 -29.93
CA ILE A 181 -24.32 -44.18 -29.03
C ILE A 181 -24.50 -42.99 -28.08
N LEU A 182 -23.44 -42.26 -27.73
CA LEU A 182 -23.55 -41.02 -26.96
C LEU A 182 -24.24 -39.91 -27.79
N GLN A 183 -24.06 -39.93 -29.11
CA GLN A 183 -24.73 -39.01 -30.03
C GLN A 183 -26.21 -39.36 -30.25
N SER A 184 -26.59 -40.65 -30.18
CA SER A 184 -27.99 -41.08 -30.34
C SER A 184 -28.84 -40.90 -29.07
N LEU A 185 -28.22 -40.89 -27.89
CA LEU A 185 -28.91 -40.68 -26.61
C LEU A 185 -28.88 -39.23 -26.11
N ASN A 186 -28.20 -38.31 -26.81
CA ASN A 186 -28.01 -36.92 -26.39
C ASN A 186 -27.45 -36.81 -24.95
N LEU A 187 -26.77 -37.85 -24.48
CA LEU A 187 -26.02 -37.86 -23.23
C LEU A 187 -24.67 -37.24 -23.55
N SER A 188 -24.43 -36.09 -22.94
CA SER A 188 -23.25 -35.30 -23.14
C SER A 188 -21.99 -36.11 -22.75
N ASN A 189 -20.82 -35.82 -23.34
CA ASN A 189 -19.48 -36.40 -23.06
C ASN A 189 -19.00 -36.30 -21.57
N TRP A 190 -19.90 -36.11 -20.62
CA TRP A 190 -19.64 -35.61 -19.26
C TRP A 190 -19.98 -36.63 -18.16
N VAL A 191 -20.23 -37.89 -18.53
CA VAL A 191 -20.65 -38.93 -17.57
C VAL A 191 -19.56 -39.97 -17.43
N THR A 192 -19.02 -40.11 -16.20
CA THR A 192 -18.14 -41.22 -15.85
C THR A 192 -18.88 -42.54 -16.03
N THR A 193 -18.34 -43.43 -16.88
CA THR A 193 -19.01 -44.69 -17.23
C THR A 193 -18.09 -45.88 -17.07
N SER A 194 -18.59 -46.95 -16.44
CA SER A 194 -17.89 -48.24 -16.37
C SER A 194 -18.42 -49.17 -17.45
N VAL A 195 -17.54 -49.75 -18.25
CA VAL A 195 -17.91 -50.60 -19.39
C VAL A 195 -17.24 -51.96 -19.27
N GLN A 196 -18.05 -53.00 -19.46
CA GLN A 196 -17.62 -54.41 -19.49
C GLN A 196 -18.49 -55.20 -20.49
N ARG A 197 -17.91 -56.18 -21.19
CA ARG A 197 -18.60 -57.06 -22.13
C ARG A 197 -18.24 -58.52 -21.87
N ASP A 198 -19.15 -59.45 -22.16
CA ASP A 198 -18.89 -60.87 -21.97
C ASP A 198 -18.11 -61.48 -23.15
N VAL A 199 -16.86 -61.04 -23.34
CA VAL A 199 -16.00 -61.46 -24.47
C VAL A 199 -14.59 -61.73 -23.96
N SER A 200 -13.94 -62.78 -24.47
CA SER A 200 -12.53 -63.06 -24.22
C SER A 200 -11.67 -61.96 -24.83
N SER A 201 -10.68 -61.48 -24.09
CA SER A 201 -9.92 -60.29 -24.48
C SER A 201 -8.43 -60.46 -24.22
N THR A 202 -7.61 -59.67 -24.89
CA THR A 202 -6.16 -59.68 -24.67
C THR A 202 -5.67 -58.28 -24.38
N PHE A 203 -5.06 -58.10 -23.21
CA PHE A 203 -4.48 -56.83 -22.80
C PHE A 203 -2.96 -56.87 -23.00
N VAL A 204 -2.42 -55.83 -23.62
CA VAL A 204 -0.99 -55.71 -23.92
C VAL A 204 -0.48 -54.46 -23.22
N PHE A 205 0.45 -54.63 -22.28
CA PHE A 205 1.03 -53.53 -21.53
C PHE A 205 2.47 -53.88 -21.12
N ASN A 206 3.39 -52.93 -21.27
CA ASN A 206 4.82 -53.08 -20.94
C ASN A 206 5.47 -54.36 -21.53
N GLY A 207 5.14 -54.68 -22.79
CA GLY A 207 5.64 -55.88 -23.48
C GLY A 207 5.04 -57.22 -23.03
N THR A 208 4.18 -57.22 -22.01
CA THR A 208 3.45 -58.40 -21.53
C THR A 208 2.07 -58.49 -22.19
N THR A 209 1.75 -59.66 -22.77
CA THR A 209 0.42 -59.97 -23.31
C THR A 209 -0.32 -60.89 -22.35
N THR A 210 -1.39 -60.40 -21.75
CA THR A 210 -2.23 -61.15 -20.82
C THR A 210 -3.54 -61.53 -21.50
N HIS A 211 -3.79 -62.84 -21.60
CA HIS A 211 -5.03 -63.39 -22.13
C HIS A 211 -6.08 -63.50 -21.03
N LEU A 212 -7.24 -62.92 -21.25
CA LEU A 212 -8.32 -62.83 -20.26
C LEU A 212 -9.54 -63.62 -20.75
N SER A 213 -9.98 -64.58 -19.94
CA SER A 213 -11.27 -65.26 -20.12
C SER A 213 -12.43 -64.26 -19.98
N PRO A 214 -13.61 -64.49 -20.59
CA PRO A 214 -14.77 -63.63 -20.38
C PRO A 214 -15.14 -63.50 -18.89
N PRO A 215 -15.66 -62.35 -18.42
CA PRO A 215 -15.91 -61.12 -19.18
C PRO A 215 -14.65 -60.29 -19.46
N SER A 216 -14.70 -59.30 -20.35
CA SER A 216 -13.62 -58.33 -20.58
C SER A 216 -13.26 -57.56 -19.31
N LEU A 217 -12.14 -56.84 -19.29
CA LEU A 217 -11.82 -55.88 -18.22
C LEU A 217 -12.97 -54.88 -18.00
N ASN A 218 -13.20 -54.55 -16.73
CA ASN A 218 -14.13 -53.53 -16.27
C ASN A 218 -13.39 -52.20 -16.13
N ILE A 219 -13.54 -51.35 -17.15
CA ILE A 219 -12.82 -50.08 -17.24
C ILE A 219 -13.81 -48.93 -16.99
N THR A 220 -13.51 -48.10 -16.01
CA THR A 220 -14.19 -46.83 -15.75
C THR A 220 -13.47 -45.71 -16.51
N PHE A 221 -14.19 -45.03 -17.38
CA PHE A 221 -13.73 -43.87 -18.13
C PHE A 221 -14.18 -42.62 -17.40
N GLU A 222 -13.23 -41.82 -16.92
CA GLU A 222 -13.54 -40.54 -16.29
C GLU A 222 -13.91 -39.50 -17.36
N ALA A 223 -14.98 -38.75 -17.10
CA ALA A 223 -15.41 -37.73 -18.03
C ALA A 223 -14.40 -36.56 -18.10
N GLU A 224 -14.07 -36.14 -19.32
CA GLU A 224 -13.29 -34.94 -19.55
C GLU A 224 -14.15 -33.70 -19.27
N SER A 225 -14.19 -33.28 -18.00
CA SER A 225 -14.91 -32.09 -17.59
C SER A 225 -14.06 -30.83 -17.79
N ARG A 226 -14.62 -29.78 -18.39
CA ARG A 226 -14.04 -28.41 -18.37
C ARG A 226 -13.78 -27.89 -16.95
N ASP A 227 -14.44 -28.45 -15.94
CA ASP A 227 -14.25 -28.12 -14.53
C ASP A 227 -13.35 -29.12 -13.80
N ALA A 228 -12.64 -30.00 -14.52
CA ALA A 228 -11.79 -31.04 -13.92
C ALA A 228 -10.56 -30.51 -13.18
N ASP A 229 -10.22 -29.22 -13.33
CA ASP A 229 -9.16 -28.55 -12.55
C ASP A 229 -9.73 -27.76 -11.36
N ARG A 230 -11.04 -27.84 -11.12
CA ARG A 230 -11.77 -27.10 -10.09
C ARG A 230 -12.58 -28.06 -9.23
N PRO A 231 -11.95 -28.74 -8.25
CA PRO A 231 -12.69 -29.60 -7.33
C PRO A 231 -13.77 -28.76 -6.63
N SER A 232 -15.01 -29.25 -6.63
CA SER A 232 -16.15 -28.57 -6.02
C SER A 232 -16.86 -29.48 -5.03
N GLY A 233 -17.49 -28.88 -4.02
CA GLY A 233 -18.23 -29.61 -2.99
C GLY A 233 -19.41 -30.37 -3.59
N GLY A 234 -19.54 -31.65 -3.24
CA GLY A 234 -20.63 -32.52 -3.68
C GLY A 234 -20.35 -33.34 -4.94
N LEU A 235 -19.23 -33.11 -5.63
CA LEU A 235 -18.80 -33.95 -6.73
C LEU A 235 -18.06 -35.20 -6.25
N ILE A 236 -18.49 -36.36 -6.76
CA ILE A 236 -17.80 -37.65 -6.57
C ILE A 236 -16.68 -37.80 -7.62
N TYR A 237 -16.87 -37.21 -8.80
CA TYR A 237 -15.97 -37.24 -9.95
C TYR A 237 -15.61 -35.81 -10.39
N PRO A 238 -14.43 -35.55 -10.98
CA PRO A 238 -13.40 -36.52 -11.33
C PRO A 238 -12.59 -36.99 -10.12
N HIS A 239 -11.88 -38.09 -10.31
CA HIS A 239 -10.96 -38.65 -9.34
C HIS A 239 -9.54 -38.12 -9.51
N TYR A 240 -8.77 -38.10 -8.41
CA TYR A 240 -7.41 -37.58 -8.36
C TYR A 240 -6.48 -38.55 -7.63
N SER A 241 -5.20 -38.49 -7.98
CA SER A 241 -4.10 -39.15 -7.30
C SER A 241 -3.17 -38.09 -6.71
N LEU A 242 -2.70 -38.32 -5.47
CA LEU A 242 -1.74 -37.45 -4.78
C LEU A 242 -0.28 -37.84 -5.07
N SER A 243 -0.03 -38.67 -6.10
CA SER A 243 1.32 -39.09 -6.49
C SER A 243 1.78 -38.34 -7.74
N PRO A 244 2.93 -37.64 -7.72
CA PRO A 244 3.44 -36.93 -8.88
C PRO A 244 4.01 -37.87 -9.95
N ASN A 245 4.49 -39.06 -9.56
CA ASN A 245 5.02 -40.06 -10.48
C ASN A 245 3.89 -40.97 -10.99
N PRO A 246 3.66 -41.05 -12.32
CA PRO A 246 2.68 -41.94 -12.93
C PRO A 246 2.83 -43.40 -12.48
N GLU A 247 4.05 -43.94 -12.46
CA GLU A 247 4.29 -45.33 -12.08
C GLU A 247 3.86 -45.64 -10.64
N ALA A 248 4.13 -44.72 -9.72
CA ALA A 248 3.70 -44.84 -8.33
C ALA A 248 2.18 -44.60 -8.18
N ALA A 249 1.58 -43.81 -9.08
CA ALA A 249 0.15 -43.54 -9.10
C ALA A 249 -0.68 -44.74 -9.60
N ARG A 250 -0.11 -45.61 -10.45
CA ARG A 250 -0.79 -46.79 -11.05
C ARG A 250 -1.44 -47.74 -10.02
N GLN A 251 -0.90 -47.83 -8.81
CA GLN A 251 -1.46 -48.59 -7.67
C GLN A 251 -1.70 -47.69 -6.44
N GLY A 252 -1.81 -46.38 -6.66
CA GLY A 252 -2.02 -45.37 -5.63
C GLY A 252 -3.44 -45.38 -5.06
N LEU A 253 -3.66 -44.55 -4.04
CA LEU A 253 -5.02 -44.24 -3.58
C LEU A 253 -5.68 -43.24 -4.54
N ILE A 254 -7.00 -43.37 -4.66
CA ILE A 254 -7.84 -42.52 -5.50
C ILE A 254 -8.70 -41.66 -4.59
N PHE A 255 -8.72 -40.36 -4.86
CA PHE A 255 -9.47 -39.39 -4.07
C PHE A 255 -10.56 -38.73 -4.91
N PRO A 256 -11.82 -38.67 -4.42
CA PRO A 256 -12.88 -37.96 -5.12
C PRO A 256 -12.69 -36.44 -5.05
N ALA A 257 -13.25 -35.70 -6.01
CA ALA A 257 -13.18 -34.23 -6.03
C ALA A 257 -13.63 -33.57 -4.72
N SER A 258 -14.68 -34.11 -4.09
CA SER A 258 -15.17 -33.65 -2.78
C SER A 258 -14.14 -33.78 -1.65
N TYR A 259 -13.26 -34.77 -1.69
CA TYR A 259 -12.17 -34.92 -0.72
C TYR A 259 -11.15 -33.80 -0.88
N LEU A 260 -10.69 -33.53 -2.11
CA LEU A 260 -9.74 -32.46 -2.40
C LEU A 260 -10.29 -31.08 -2.04
N HIS A 261 -11.59 -30.85 -2.26
CA HIS A 261 -12.23 -29.58 -1.89
C HIS A 261 -12.30 -29.40 -0.35
N THR A 262 -12.51 -30.47 0.41
CA THR A 262 -12.65 -30.40 1.88
C THR A 262 -11.31 -30.39 2.61
N HIS A 263 -10.28 -31.01 2.02
CA HIS A 263 -8.94 -31.15 2.58
C HIS A 263 -7.89 -30.26 1.89
N GLY A 264 -8.34 -29.40 0.95
CA GLY A 264 -7.52 -28.40 0.28
C GLY A 264 -7.38 -27.15 1.12
N SER A 265 -6.15 -26.67 1.32
CA SER A 265 -5.89 -25.39 1.99
C SER A 265 -4.75 -24.63 1.33
N CYS A 266 -4.87 -23.29 1.30
CA CYS A 266 -3.77 -22.43 0.87
C CYS A 266 -2.80 -22.23 2.04
N LYS A 267 -1.51 -22.55 1.82
CA LYS A 267 -0.46 -22.36 2.82
C LYS A 267 0.54 -21.29 2.36
N PRO A 268 1.11 -20.51 3.28
CA PRO A 268 2.16 -19.56 2.94
C PRO A 268 3.41 -20.31 2.48
N ASN A 269 3.95 -19.91 1.33
CA ASN A 269 5.20 -20.41 0.79
C ASN A 269 6.38 -19.55 1.30
N GLU A 270 7.61 -20.02 1.13
CA GLU A 270 8.86 -19.36 1.52
C GLU A 270 9.23 -18.17 0.62
N THR A 271 8.49 -17.98 -0.47
CA THR A 271 8.72 -16.90 -1.41
C THR A 271 7.86 -15.67 -1.07
N TYR A 272 8.47 -14.50 -1.17
CA TYR A 272 7.81 -13.22 -0.89
C TYR A 272 7.66 -12.39 -2.17
N GLN A 273 6.58 -11.60 -2.20
CA GLN A 273 6.33 -10.58 -3.20
C GLN A 273 6.30 -9.22 -2.51
N TRP A 274 7.10 -8.29 -3.02
CA TRP A 274 7.08 -6.89 -2.63
C TRP A 274 6.24 -6.10 -3.63
N GLY A 275 5.47 -5.13 -3.16
CA GLY A 275 4.64 -4.34 -4.04
C GLY A 275 4.10 -3.06 -3.40
N PHE A 276 3.31 -2.36 -4.21
CA PHE A 276 2.62 -1.15 -3.83
C PHE A 276 1.12 -1.43 -3.68
N SER A 277 0.50 -0.81 -2.69
CA SER A 277 -0.95 -0.70 -2.67
C SER A 277 -1.39 0.35 -3.69
N TYR A 278 -2.17 -0.09 -4.68
CA TYR A 278 -2.67 0.77 -5.75
C TYR A 278 -3.49 1.96 -5.21
N ILE A 279 -4.31 1.72 -4.19
CA ILE A 279 -5.18 2.75 -3.59
C ILE A 279 -4.33 3.83 -2.89
N PHE A 280 -3.33 3.41 -2.10
CA PHE A 280 -2.44 4.36 -1.42
C PHE A 280 -1.55 5.12 -2.41
N LEU A 281 -1.03 4.45 -3.44
CA LEU A 281 -0.26 5.08 -4.51
C LEU A 281 -1.06 6.22 -5.15
N PHE A 282 -2.30 5.93 -5.58
CA PHE A 282 -3.17 6.93 -6.20
C PHE A 282 -3.49 8.09 -5.25
N GLY A 283 -3.78 7.79 -3.97
CA GLY A 283 -4.01 8.82 -2.95
C GLY A 283 -2.80 9.73 -2.75
N ILE A 284 -1.59 9.19 -2.70
CA ILE A 284 -0.34 9.96 -2.55
C ILE A 284 -0.08 10.84 -3.76
N PHE A 285 -0.39 10.38 -4.99
CA PHE A 285 -0.30 11.23 -6.18
C PHE A 285 -1.23 12.43 -6.10
N ILE A 286 -2.48 12.25 -5.66
CA ILE A 286 -3.43 13.35 -5.46
C ILE A 286 -2.91 14.31 -4.40
N PHE A 287 -2.44 13.81 -3.25
CA PHE A 287 -1.91 14.67 -2.19
C PHE A 287 -0.68 15.46 -2.63
N ASN A 288 0.25 14.83 -3.35
CA ASN A 288 1.42 15.52 -3.93
C ASN A 288 1.00 16.60 -4.92
N PHE A 289 0.02 16.31 -5.78
CA PHE A 289 -0.50 17.28 -6.75
C PHE A 289 -1.13 18.49 -6.05
N VAL A 290 -2.02 18.25 -5.08
CA VAL A 290 -2.66 19.31 -4.29
C VAL A 290 -1.62 20.13 -3.53
N TRP A 291 -0.68 19.47 -2.84
CA TRP A 291 0.40 20.13 -2.12
C TRP A 291 1.27 20.98 -3.07
N SER A 292 1.60 20.46 -4.26
CA SER A 292 2.38 21.20 -5.26
C SER A 292 1.63 22.44 -5.76
N CYS A 293 0.34 22.32 -6.05
CA CYS A 293 -0.51 23.45 -6.43
C CYS A 293 -0.56 24.52 -5.33
N ILE A 294 -0.65 24.13 -4.07
CA ILE A 294 -0.60 25.04 -2.92
C ILE A 294 0.75 25.77 -2.87
N MET A 295 1.86 25.05 -2.95
CA MET A 295 3.21 25.63 -2.88
C MET A 295 3.47 26.59 -4.03
N VAL A 296 3.11 26.19 -5.26
CA VAL A 296 3.25 27.05 -6.46
C VAL A 296 2.34 28.27 -6.35
N GLY A 297 1.10 28.11 -5.87
CA GLY A 297 0.17 29.21 -5.67
C GLY A 297 0.69 30.25 -4.68
N MET A 298 1.18 29.81 -3.51
CA MET A 298 1.80 30.69 -2.52
C MET A 298 3.06 31.37 -3.04
N TRP A 299 3.89 30.64 -3.78
CA TRP A 299 5.09 31.19 -4.39
C TRP A 299 4.80 32.21 -5.51
N MET A 300 3.77 31.97 -6.34
CA MET A 300 3.34 32.93 -7.34
C MET A 300 2.76 34.19 -6.70
N ASP A 301 1.91 34.04 -5.68
CA ASP A 301 1.31 35.18 -4.97
C ASP A 301 2.38 36.11 -4.38
N THR A 302 3.37 35.53 -3.70
CA THR A 302 4.48 36.28 -3.11
C THR A 302 5.33 36.97 -4.17
N ARG A 303 5.65 36.31 -5.29
CA ARG A 303 6.40 36.92 -6.39
C ARG A 303 5.66 38.06 -7.06
N MET A 304 4.35 37.93 -7.24
CA MET A 304 3.54 38.94 -7.91
C MET A 304 3.34 40.17 -7.03
N HIS A 305 3.12 40.00 -5.72
CA HIS A 305 2.66 41.08 -4.86
C HIS A 305 3.69 41.62 -3.85
N SER A 306 4.78 40.91 -3.53
CA SER A 306 5.77 41.37 -2.55
C SER A 306 6.72 42.43 -3.13
N ARG A 307 6.88 43.53 -2.38
CA ARG A 307 7.84 44.59 -2.70
C ARG A 307 9.26 44.22 -2.27
N MET A 308 9.44 43.57 -1.12
CA MET A 308 10.74 43.10 -0.67
C MET A 308 11.32 42.06 -1.63
N TYR A 309 10.48 41.20 -2.20
CA TYR A 309 10.94 40.24 -3.21
C TYR A 309 11.43 40.92 -4.49
N ARG A 310 10.66 41.91 -5.01
CA ARG A 310 11.03 42.66 -6.24
C ARG A 310 12.30 43.48 -6.09
N THR A 311 12.63 43.91 -4.87
CA THR A 311 13.85 44.66 -4.56
C THR A 311 15.08 43.76 -4.37
N GLY A 312 14.94 42.44 -4.58
CA GLY A 312 16.05 41.47 -4.51
C GLY A 312 16.38 41.02 -3.09
N ARG A 313 15.61 41.45 -2.08
CA ARG A 313 15.80 41.04 -0.68
C ARG A 313 15.19 39.65 -0.47
N ARG A 314 16.03 38.62 -0.50
CA ARG A 314 15.59 37.24 -0.23
C ARG A 314 15.58 36.93 1.26
N PRO A 315 14.57 36.20 1.76
CA PRO A 315 14.63 35.64 3.10
C PRO A 315 15.72 34.57 3.15
N GLY A 316 16.51 34.58 4.20
CA GLY A 316 17.50 33.56 4.49
C GLY A 316 17.78 33.55 5.98
N LEU A 317 18.22 32.41 6.51
CA LEU A 317 18.38 32.19 7.94
C LEU A 317 19.14 33.34 8.64
N LEU A 318 20.35 33.66 8.17
CA LEU A 318 21.19 34.72 8.75
C LEU A 318 20.52 36.09 8.69
N ARG A 319 19.74 36.35 7.64
CA ARG A 319 19.03 37.62 7.49
C ARG A 319 17.85 37.70 8.44
N SER A 320 17.13 36.59 8.64
CA SER A 320 16.05 36.52 9.62
C SER A 320 16.57 36.72 11.05
N ILE A 321 17.78 36.23 11.37
CA ILE A 321 18.46 36.49 12.65
C ILE A 321 18.76 37.98 12.81
N LEU A 322 19.33 38.61 11.79
CA LEU A 322 19.63 40.05 11.85
C LEU A 322 18.35 40.89 11.99
N ASP A 323 17.30 40.54 11.24
CA ASP A 323 16.04 41.27 11.25
C ASP A 323 15.31 41.15 12.60
N ILE A 324 15.29 39.95 13.21
CA ILE A 324 14.70 39.79 14.55
C ILE A 324 15.55 40.42 15.65
N ALA A 325 16.88 40.30 15.58
CA ALA A 325 17.77 40.88 16.58
C ALA A 325 17.67 42.41 16.58
N THR A 326 17.57 43.03 15.40
CA THR A 326 17.39 44.49 15.26
C THR A 326 16.06 44.91 15.86
N ALA A 327 14.96 44.22 15.53
CA ALA A 327 13.64 44.54 16.08
C ALA A 327 13.55 44.33 17.60
N MET A 328 14.19 43.27 18.14
CA MET A 328 14.27 43.04 19.58
C MET A 328 15.09 44.13 20.29
N ARG A 329 16.18 44.60 19.69
CA ARG A 329 17.00 45.69 20.24
C ARG A 329 16.22 47.01 20.31
N GLU A 330 15.42 47.30 19.29
CA GLU A 330 14.51 48.46 19.28
C GLU A 330 13.41 48.36 20.35
N GLU A 331 12.97 47.15 20.73
CA GLU A 331 11.95 46.95 21.77
C GLU A 331 12.50 46.94 23.20
N VAL A 332 13.70 46.41 23.40
CA VAL A 332 14.36 46.39 24.72
C VAL A 332 14.94 47.76 25.09
N GLY A 333 15.20 48.61 24.08
CA GLY A 333 15.70 49.98 24.22
C GLY A 333 17.22 50.05 24.12
N GLU A 334 17.74 51.03 23.38
CA GLU A 334 19.20 51.26 23.23
C GLU A 334 19.86 51.83 24.51
N ASP A 335 19.07 52.26 25.50
CA ASP A 335 19.54 53.04 26.65
C ASP A 335 19.94 52.22 27.90
N GLU A 336 19.82 50.88 27.89
CA GLU A 336 20.35 50.04 28.98
C GLU A 336 21.81 49.61 28.69
N PRO A 337 22.80 49.95 29.54
CA PRO A 337 24.21 49.58 29.33
C PRO A 337 24.51 48.08 29.31
N ASN A 338 23.49 47.23 29.49
CA ASN A 338 23.60 45.79 29.75
C ASN A 338 22.49 44.99 29.02
N GLY A 339 22.18 45.35 27.77
CA GLY A 339 21.27 44.55 26.91
C GLY A 339 21.67 43.06 26.81
N ASP A 340 22.97 42.76 26.91
CA ASP A 340 23.53 41.41 26.87
C ASP A 340 23.45 40.64 28.20
N VAL A 341 22.98 41.25 29.30
CA VAL A 341 22.96 40.65 30.65
C VAL A 341 21.54 40.30 31.14
N LEU A 342 20.50 40.63 30.37
CA LEU A 342 19.11 40.31 30.73
C LEU A 342 18.84 38.79 30.67
N ASP A 343 18.19 38.27 31.70
CA ASP A 343 17.73 36.87 31.73
C ASP A 343 16.62 36.64 30.68
N GLU A 344 16.56 35.43 30.11
CA GLU A 344 15.60 35.03 29.07
C GLU A 344 14.14 35.31 29.51
N LYS A 345 13.85 35.15 30.80
CA LYS A 345 12.52 35.45 31.36
C LYS A 345 12.18 36.94 31.31
N GLU A 346 13.16 37.79 31.51
CA GLU A 346 12.99 39.24 31.55
C GLU A 346 12.85 39.81 30.13
N ILE A 347 13.62 39.27 29.18
CA ILE A 347 13.47 39.55 27.74
C ILE A 347 12.06 39.18 27.27
N ARG A 348 11.58 37.98 27.59
CA ARG A 348 10.21 37.55 27.23
C ARG A 348 9.13 38.42 27.85
N ARG A 349 9.31 38.85 29.10
CA ARG A 349 8.36 39.73 29.79
C ARG A 349 8.30 41.09 29.11
N LYS A 350 9.44 41.73 28.84
CA LYS A 350 9.51 43.02 28.12
C LYS A 350 8.87 42.95 26.72
N LEU A 351 9.15 41.89 25.95
CA LEU A 351 8.53 41.64 24.63
C LEU A 351 7.01 41.37 24.70
N THR A 352 6.52 40.81 25.81
CA THR A 352 5.08 40.56 26.00
C THR A 352 4.34 41.83 26.41
N ASP A 353 4.98 42.64 27.27
CA ASP A 353 4.43 43.89 27.78
C ASP A 353 4.44 45.00 26.71
N SER A 354 5.40 44.99 25.78
CA SER A 354 5.47 45.92 24.63
C SER A 354 4.32 45.73 23.62
N GLY A 355 3.60 44.60 23.68
CA GLY A 355 2.61 44.21 22.68
C GLY A 355 3.23 43.94 21.30
N GLY A 356 4.55 43.68 21.27
CA GLY A 356 5.40 43.65 20.09
C GLY A 356 4.84 42.83 18.93
N ALA A 357 4.61 43.51 17.81
CA ALA A 357 4.26 42.89 16.55
C ALA A 357 5.18 43.44 15.46
N LEU A 358 5.73 42.55 14.65
CA LEU A 358 6.65 42.86 13.57
C LEU A 358 5.88 43.27 12.32
N VAL A 359 6.29 44.37 11.69
CA VAL A 359 5.73 44.93 10.45
C VAL A 359 6.87 45.42 9.56
N VAL A 360 6.67 45.39 8.24
CA VAL A 360 7.54 46.12 7.31
C VAL A 360 6.87 47.45 6.96
N PRO A 361 7.41 48.61 7.37
CA PRO A 361 6.80 49.92 7.09
C PRO A 361 6.71 50.20 5.58
N LYS A 362 5.64 50.87 5.13
CA LYS A 362 5.42 51.12 3.69
C LYS A 362 6.55 51.91 3.00
N LYS A 363 7.32 52.72 3.73
CA LYS A 363 8.40 53.56 3.20
C LYS A 363 9.78 52.92 3.29
N GLU A 364 9.93 51.81 4.01
CA GLU A 364 11.23 51.21 4.32
C GLU A 364 11.27 49.72 3.89
N LEU A 365 12.47 49.20 3.67
CA LEU A 365 12.70 47.80 3.30
C LEU A 365 13.31 46.99 4.46
N ARG A 366 13.17 47.51 5.68
CA ARG A 366 13.62 46.87 6.92
C ARG A 366 12.38 46.51 7.76
N ILE A 367 12.48 45.39 8.46
CA ILE A 367 11.48 45.02 9.46
C ILE A 367 11.68 45.98 10.62
N ALA A 368 10.62 46.66 11.03
CA ALA A 368 10.66 47.65 12.10
C ALA A 368 9.47 47.46 13.05
N ARG A 369 9.56 48.06 14.22
CA ARG A 369 8.46 48.08 15.19
C ARG A 369 7.20 48.73 14.62
N ASP A 370 6.04 48.19 14.98
CA ASP A 370 4.78 48.92 14.86
C ASP A 370 4.74 50.06 15.91
N GLY A 371 5.02 51.29 15.46
CA GLY A 371 4.95 52.48 16.30
C GLY A 371 3.56 52.63 16.92
N GLY A 372 3.50 52.60 18.25
CA GLY A 372 2.26 52.80 19.00
C GLY A 372 1.63 54.14 18.66
N VAL A 373 0.39 54.12 18.19
CA VAL A 373 -0.48 55.30 18.20
C VAL A 373 -0.75 55.64 19.66
N GLY A 374 -0.35 56.86 20.05
CA GLY A 374 -0.82 57.68 21.17
C GLY A 374 -1.45 56.97 22.37
N ASP A 375 -0.73 56.99 23.48
CA ASP A 375 -1.22 56.69 24.82
C ASP A 375 -2.27 57.74 25.24
N GLY A 376 -3.53 57.45 24.92
CA GLY A 376 -4.67 58.31 25.24
C GLY A 376 -5.95 57.70 24.69
N GLU A 377 -6.71 57.02 25.55
CA GLU A 377 -8.06 56.44 25.33
C GLU A 377 -8.17 54.92 25.19
N LEU A 378 -7.60 54.11 26.09
CA LEU A 378 -8.07 52.70 26.24
C LEU A 378 -8.13 52.23 27.70
N ARG A 379 -8.71 53.05 28.58
CA ARG A 379 -9.27 52.57 29.86
C ARG A 379 -10.77 52.35 29.65
N GLU A 380 -11.11 51.14 29.22
CA GLU A 380 -12.42 50.47 29.30
C GLU A 380 -12.73 49.70 28.02
N ARG A 381 -12.37 48.41 27.98
CA ARG A 381 -13.21 47.36 27.36
C ARG A 381 -12.68 45.98 27.73
N SER A 382 -13.42 45.40 28.65
CA SER A 382 -13.12 44.22 29.45
C SER A 382 -13.25 42.90 28.66
N TRP A 383 -12.31 41.99 28.98
CA TRP A 383 -12.31 40.53 28.83
C TRP A 383 -12.39 39.86 27.44
N LYS A 384 -13.21 40.32 26.48
CA LYS A 384 -13.32 39.66 25.17
C LYS A 384 -12.04 39.69 24.31
N ARG A 385 -11.09 40.59 24.62
CA ARG A 385 -9.79 40.71 23.92
C ARG A 385 -8.73 39.70 24.40
N ARG A 386 -8.93 38.99 25.51
CA ARG A 386 -7.96 38.00 26.02
C ARG A 386 -7.93 36.71 25.19
N LEU A 387 -9.01 36.39 24.48
CA LEU A 387 -9.09 35.23 23.58
C LEU A 387 -8.64 35.54 22.14
N THR A 388 -8.56 36.83 21.77
CA THR A 388 -8.23 37.28 20.40
C THR A 388 -6.85 37.95 20.29
N LYS A 389 -6.08 38.00 21.37
CA LYS A 389 -4.64 38.27 21.26
C LYS A 389 -3.99 37.05 20.61
N GLY A 390 -3.49 37.23 19.38
CA GLY A 390 -2.53 36.31 18.76
C GLY A 390 -1.41 35.99 19.75
N SER A 391 -0.76 34.84 19.57
CA SER A 391 0.21 34.36 20.57
C SER A 391 1.28 35.41 20.81
N THR A 392 1.21 36.11 21.92
CA THR A 392 2.38 36.75 22.52
C THR A 392 3.26 35.65 23.11
N PHE A 393 4.53 35.97 23.34
CA PHE A 393 5.63 35.02 23.57
C PHE A 393 5.25 33.79 24.42
#